data_AF-A0A6C0JNK3-F1
#
_entry.id   AF-A0A6C0JNK3-F1
#
_cell.length_a   1.000
_cell.length_b   1.000
_cell.length_c   1.000
_cell.angle_alpha   90.00
_cell.angle_beta   90.00
_cell.angle_gamma   90.00
#
_symmetry.space_group_name_H-M   'P 1'
#
loop_
_entity.id
_entity.type
_entity.pdbx_description
1 polymer ?
#
loop_
_entity_poly.entity_id
_entity_poly.type
_entity_poly.pdbx_seq_one_letter_code
_entity_poly.pdbx_strand_id
1 'polypeptide(L)'
;MPIILIAVESENVNLCDFDNMGDIVVDFVLESTDPRSKAIGDYLSTKMVFINRLAMEILNEVGEEPAKRMQIAIDTVRQMKVRSAIVIGHQSVFNSWNPDAIKDEWDVIDM
;
A
#
# COMPACT_ATOMS: atom_id res chain seq x y z
N MET A 1 2.94 -12.17 6.73
CA MET A 1 2.78 -11.84 5.29
C MET A 1 3.33 -10.44 5.09
N PRO A 2 4.14 -10.10 4.07
CA PRO A 2 4.62 -8.73 3.82
C PRO A 2 3.61 -7.85 3.06
N ILE A 3 3.47 -6.59 3.48
CA ILE A 3 2.59 -5.53 2.96
C ILE A 3 3.49 -4.33 2.93
N ILE A 4 3.68 -3.80 1.74
CA ILE A 4 4.45 -2.60 1.52
C ILE A 4 3.47 -1.43 1.51
N LEU A 5 3.76 -0.39 2.28
CA LEU A 5 2.95 0.84 2.32
C LEU A 5 3.67 1.92 1.49
N ILE A 6 2.96 2.57 0.57
CA ILE A 6 3.50 3.64 -0.28
C ILE A 6 2.66 4.90 -0.13
N ALA A 7 3.23 5.93 0.47
CA ALA A 7 2.55 7.19 0.76
C ALA A 7 2.59 8.14 -0.44
N VAL A 8 1.50 8.85 -0.71
CA VAL A 8 1.35 9.73 -1.88
C VAL A 8 1.95 11.14 -1.69
N GLU A 9 2.24 11.56 -0.45
CA GLU A 9 2.49 12.97 -0.10
C GLU A 9 3.95 13.35 0.18
N SER A 10 4.82 12.38 0.39
CA SER A 10 6.26 12.61 0.49
C SER A 10 6.88 12.64 -0.90
N GLU A 11 7.96 13.41 -1.08
CA GLU A 11 8.91 13.12 -2.16
C GLU A 11 9.24 11.63 -2.04
N ASN A 12 8.71 10.81 -2.94
CA ASN A 12 8.95 9.37 -2.94
C ASN A 12 10.36 9.16 -3.51
N VAL A 13 11.37 9.45 -2.68
CA VAL A 13 12.80 9.38 -3.05
C VAL A 13 13.20 7.94 -3.40
N ASN A 14 12.39 6.97 -2.99
CA ASN A 14 12.69 5.54 -3.02
C ASN A 14 11.95 4.76 -4.12
N LEU A 15 11.22 5.45 -5.02
CA LEU A 15 10.65 4.79 -6.20
C LEU A 15 11.74 4.16 -7.09
N CYS A 16 12.95 4.71 -7.03
CA CYS A 16 14.14 4.20 -7.72
C CYS A 16 14.56 2.82 -7.20
N ASP A 17 14.29 2.46 -5.94
CA ASP A 17 14.68 1.16 -5.38
C ASP A 17 13.85 0.01 -5.99
N PHE A 18 12.67 0.33 -6.54
CA PHE A 18 11.86 -0.61 -7.32
C PHE A 18 12.41 -0.86 -8.73
N ASP A 19 13.36 -0.05 -9.21
CA ASP A 19 13.99 -0.28 -10.52
C ASP A 19 14.78 -1.60 -10.58
N ASN A 20 15.23 -2.08 -9.42
CA ASN A 20 15.94 -3.35 -9.28
C ASN A 20 15.03 -4.54 -8.95
N MET A 21 13.71 -4.33 -8.85
CA MET A 21 12.72 -5.35 -8.49
C MET A 21 12.13 -6.10 -9.68
N GLY A 22 12.78 -6.03 -10.85
CA GLY A 22 12.42 -6.84 -12.01
C GLY A 22 12.28 -8.31 -11.60
N ASP A 23 11.15 -8.92 -11.96
CA ASP A 23 10.72 -10.29 -11.61
C ASP A 23 9.99 -10.48 -10.26
N ILE A 24 9.71 -9.43 -9.48
CA ILE A 24 8.83 -9.57 -8.32
C ILE A 24 7.37 -9.73 -8.77
N VAL A 25 6.71 -10.77 -8.26
CA VAL A 25 5.27 -10.97 -8.40
C VAL A 25 4.58 -10.50 -7.13
N VAL A 26 3.70 -9.51 -7.28
CA VAL A 26 2.85 -8.99 -6.20
C VAL A 26 1.44 -9.54 -6.41
N ASP A 27 0.96 -10.28 -5.43
CA ASP A 27 -0.35 -10.95 -5.52
C ASP A 27 -1.51 -9.94 -5.48
N PHE A 28 -1.35 -8.82 -4.76
CA PHE A 28 -2.39 -7.79 -4.66
C PHE A 28 -1.86 -6.37 -4.50
N VAL A 29 -2.41 -5.44 -5.28
CA VAL A 29 -2.20 -4.01 -5.09
C VAL A 29 -3.51 -3.36 -4.69
N LEU A 30 -3.51 -2.72 -3.53
CA LEU A 30 -4.62 -1.90 -3.06
C LEU A 30 -4.21 -0.44 -3.14
N GLU A 31 -4.95 0.39 -3.86
CA GLU A 31 -4.60 1.80 -4.03
C GLU A 31 -5.75 2.73 -3.69
N SER A 32 -5.45 3.95 -3.28
CA SER A 32 -6.47 4.99 -3.14
C SER A 32 -7.01 5.41 -4.51
N THR A 33 -8.20 6.00 -4.54
CA THR A 33 -8.77 6.52 -5.80
C THR A 33 -8.16 7.87 -6.22
N ASP A 34 -7.19 8.40 -5.45
CA ASP A 34 -6.40 9.57 -5.82
C ASP A 34 -5.61 9.27 -7.12
N PRO A 35 -5.69 10.16 -8.14
CA PRO A 35 -4.93 10.00 -9.39
C PRO A 35 -3.42 9.80 -9.19
N ARG A 36 -2.85 10.35 -8.11
CA ARG A 36 -1.44 10.17 -7.76
C ARG A 36 -1.14 8.73 -7.32
N SER A 37 -2.01 8.12 -6.52
CA SER A 37 -1.89 6.70 -6.15
C SER A 37 -1.93 5.81 -7.39
N LYS A 38 -2.85 6.11 -8.30
CA LYS A 38 -2.93 5.41 -9.58
C LYS A 38 -1.65 5.56 -10.39
N ALA A 39 -1.08 6.76 -10.46
CA ALA A 39 0.17 7.02 -11.19
C ALA A 39 1.35 6.23 -10.60
N ILE A 40 1.44 6.12 -9.27
CA ILE A 40 2.42 5.27 -8.59
C ILE A 40 2.22 3.80 -8.97
N GLY A 41 0.98 3.29 -8.87
CA GLY A 41 0.67 1.91 -9.25
C GLY A 41 0.98 1.64 -10.73
N ASP A 42 0.69 2.58 -11.63
CA ASP A 42 1.02 2.47 -13.05
C ASP A 42 2.54 2.42 -13.26
N TYR A 43 3.31 3.29 -12.58
CA TYR A 43 4.78 3.24 -12.61
C TYR A 43 5.32 1.89 -12.15
N LEU A 44 4.87 1.41 -10.99
CA LEU A 44 5.31 0.13 -10.42
C LEU A 44 4.95 -1.05 -11.32
N SER A 45 3.81 -1.02 -12.01
CA SER A 45 3.42 -2.06 -12.98
C SER A 45 4.36 -2.18 -14.18
N THR A 46 5.18 -1.15 -14.46
CA THR A 46 6.25 -1.24 -15.47
C THR A 46 7.49 -1.96 -14.97
N LYS A 47 7.62 -2.16 -13.66
CA LYS A 47 8.80 -2.73 -12.98
C LYS A 47 8.55 -4.10 -12.39
N MET A 48 7.30 -4.43 -12.06
CA MET A 48 6.91 -5.69 -11.41
C MET A 48 5.56 -6.22 -11.93
N VAL A 49 5.26 -7.47 -11.63
CA VAL A 49 4.02 -8.13 -12.11
C VAL A 49 2.96 -8.10 -11.01
N PHE A 50 1.80 -7.52 -11.31
CA PHE A 50 0.63 -7.52 -10.45
C PHE A 50 -0.36 -8.61 -10.86
N ILE A 51 -0.76 -9.46 -9.92
CA ILE A 51 -1.84 -10.43 -10.19
C ILE A 51 -3.21 -9.73 -10.12
N ASN A 52 -3.42 -8.92 -9.09
CA ASN A 52 -4.67 -8.19 -8.87
C ASN A 52 -4.38 -6.75 -8.45
N ARG A 53 -5.29 -5.84 -8.82
CA ARG A 53 -5.23 -4.44 -8.45
C ARG A 53 -6.63 -3.91 -8.19
N LEU A 54 -6.82 -3.22 -7.07
CA LEU A 54 -8.10 -2.66 -6.64
C LEU A 54 -7.91 -1.23 -6.10
N ALA A 55 -8.77 -0.32 -6.54
CA ALA A 55 -8.84 1.03 -6.00
C ALA A 55 -9.94 1.14 -4.93
N MET A 56 -9.65 1.78 -3.79
CA MET A 56 -10.58 1.97 -2.68
C MET A 56 -10.55 3.41 -2.16
N GLU A 57 -11.72 4.03 -2.05
CA GLU A 57 -11.85 5.39 -1.50
C GLU A 57 -11.43 5.50 -0.03
N ILE A 58 -11.44 4.39 0.71
CA ILE A 58 -11.07 4.35 2.13
C ILE A 58 -9.60 4.76 2.34
N LEU A 59 -8.75 4.65 1.32
CA LEU A 59 -7.34 5.06 1.39
C LEU A 59 -7.12 6.55 1.06
N ASN A 60 -8.17 7.29 0.72
CA ASN A 60 -8.11 8.74 0.51
C ASN A 60 -8.23 9.50 1.85
N GLU A 61 -7.94 10.80 1.83
CA GLU A 61 -8.13 11.68 3.00
C GLU A 61 -9.58 12.14 3.23
N VAL A 62 -10.57 11.32 2.87
CA VAL A 62 -12.00 11.64 3.03
C VAL A 62 -12.73 10.57 3.83
N GLY A 63 -13.74 10.99 4.61
CA GLY A 63 -14.63 10.08 5.34
C GLY A 63 -14.19 9.74 6.77
N GLU A 64 -14.20 8.44 7.09
CA GLU A 64 -13.99 7.90 8.44
C GLU A 64 -12.63 8.25 9.07
N GLU A 65 -12.50 8.00 10.38
CA GLU A 65 -11.24 8.20 11.10
C GLU A 65 -10.08 7.44 10.42
N PRO A 66 -8.93 8.11 10.18
CA PRO A 66 -7.74 7.53 9.58
C PRO A 66 -7.39 6.09 10.04
N ALA A 67 -7.43 5.83 11.35
CA ALA A 67 -7.05 4.52 11.90
C ALA A 67 -8.01 3.40 11.48
N LYS A 68 -9.32 3.67 11.43
CA LYS A 68 -10.33 2.70 10.97
C LYS A 68 -10.17 2.41 9.49
N ARG A 69 -9.85 3.45 8.71
CA ARG A 69 -9.60 3.33 7.28
C ARG A 69 -8.43 2.40 6.98
N MET A 70 -7.32 2.58 7.71
CA MET A 70 -6.17 1.70 7.60
C MET A 70 -6.49 0.27 8.03
N GLN A 71 -7.25 0.09 9.12
CA GLN A 71 -7.68 -1.23 9.56
C GLN A 71 -8.51 -1.95 8.49
N ILE A 72 -9.47 -1.27 7.86
CA ILE A 72 -10.28 -1.82 6.76
C ILE A 72 -9.40 -2.24 5.57
N ALA A 73 -8.42 -1.41 5.21
CA ALA A 73 -7.49 -1.73 4.11
C ALA A 73 -6.68 -3.00 4.42
N ILE A 74 -6.12 -3.10 5.62
CA ILE A 74 -5.35 -4.28 6.06
C ILE A 74 -6.23 -5.53 6.14
N ASP A 75 -7.43 -5.42 6.70
CA ASP A 75 -8.37 -6.54 6.80
C ASP A 75 -8.80 -7.02 5.41
N THR A 76 -8.99 -6.10 4.46
CA THR A 76 -9.28 -6.43 3.05
C THR A 76 -8.15 -7.27 2.45
N VAL A 77 -6.89 -6.84 2.60
CA VAL A 77 -5.73 -7.58 2.10
C VAL A 77 -5.59 -8.95 2.79
N ARG A 78 -5.80 -9.02 4.10
CA ARG A 78 -5.74 -10.27 4.87
C ARG A 78 -6.80 -11.28 4.43
N GLN A 79 -8.02 -10.82 4.14
CA GLN A 79 -9.10 -11.70 3.68
C GLN A 79 -8.82 -12.32 2.31
N MET A 80 -7.98 -11.70 1.49
CA MET A 80 -7.62 -12.19 0.16
C MET A 80 -6.63 -13.37 0.19
N LYS A 81 -6.05 -13.70 1.35
CA LYS A 81 -5.12 -14.83 1.54
C LYS A 81 -3.97 -14.81 0.54
N VAL A 82 -3.41 -13.63 0.31
CA VAL A 82 -2.29 -13.38 -0.61
C VAL A 82 -0.94 -13.59 0.07
N ARG A 83 0.16 -13.71 -0.69
CA ARG A 83 1.52 -13.85 -0.15
C ARG A 83 2.25 -12.53 -0.04
N SER A 84 1.92 -11.58 -0.91
CA SER A 84 2.50 -10.24 -0.96
C SER A 84 1.44 -9.22 -1.35
N ALA A 85 1.46 -8.06 -0.72
CA ALA A 85 0.59 -6.97 -1.11
C ALA A 85 1.27 -5.60 -1.04
N ILE A 86 0.78 -4.66 -1.84
CA ILE A 86 1.16 -3.26 -1.79
C ILE A 86 -0.09 -2.45 -1.47
N VAL A 87 0.01 -1.52 -0.53
CA VAL A 87 -1.04 -0.54 -0.23
C VAL A 87 -0.52 0.86 -0.56
N ILE A 88 -1.16 1.54 -1.51
CA ILE A 88 -0.80 2.89 -1.96
C ILE A 88 -1.87 3.85 -1.47
N GLY A 89 -1.50 4.85 -0.67
CA GLY A 89 -2.48 5.74 -0.04
C GLY A 89 -1.87 6.99 0.56
N HIS A 90 -2.68 7.78 1.28
CA HIS A 90 -2.19 9.03 1.87
C HIS A 90 -1.44 8.77 3.18
N GLN A 91 -0.41 9.58 3.42
CA GLN A 91 0.42 9.46 4.62
C GLN A 91 -0.40 9.67 5.90
N SER A 92 -1.41 10.54 5.89
CA SER A 92 -2.31 10.76 7.02
C SER A 92 -3.09 9.51 7.42
N VAL A 93 -3.40 8.62 6.47
CA VAL A 93 -4.04 7.32 6.73
C VAL A 93 -3.05 6.36 7.38
N PHE A 94 -1.79 6.34 6.93
CA PHE A 94 -0.76 5.46 7.49
C PHE A 94 -0.26 5.92 8.87
N ASN A 95 -0.01 7.21 9.07
CA ASN A 95 0.49 7.78 10.32
C ASN A 95 -0.49 7.62 11.50
N SER A 96 -1.77 7.38 11.20
CA SER A 96 -2.79 7.13 12.22
C SER A 96 -2.83 5.68 12.73
N TRP A 97 -2.04 4.81 12.10
CA TRP A 97 -1.97 3.40 12.43
C TRP A 97 -1.06 3.20 13.65
N ASN A 98 -1.56 2.49 14.65
CA ASN A 98 -0.78 2.13 15.82
C ASN A 98 0.05 0.87 15.51
N PRO A 99 1.39 0.95 15.40
CA PRO A 99 2.23 -0.21 15.11
C PRO A 99 2.16 -1.30 16.20
N ASP A 100 1.79 -0.95 17.43
CA ASP A 100 1.64 -1.91 18.54
C ASP A 100 0.37 -2.76 18.46
N ALA A 101 -0.57 -2.43 17.56
CA ALA A 101 -1.84 -3.15 17.42
C ALA A 101 -1.69 -4.53 16.75
N ILE A 102 -0.56 -4.79 16.10
CA ILE A 102 -0.28 -6.07 15.41
C ILE A 102 1.14 -6.51 15.79
N LYS A 103 1.24 -7.33 16.84
CA LYS A 103 2.51 -7.81 17.41
C LYS A 103 3.25 -8.84 16.55
N ASP A 104 2.63 -9.34 15.49
CA ASP A 104 3.18 -10.42 14.68
C ASP A 104 3.27 -9.99 13.22
N GLU A 105 4.51 -9.94 12.71
CA GLU A 105 4.90 -9.99 11.29
C GLU A 105 4.71 -8.75 10.41
N TRP A 106 5.51 -7.68 10.58
CA TRP A 106 5.80 -6.77 9.45
C TRP A 106 7.24 -6.23 9.49
N ASP A 107 7.95 -6.40 8.37
CA ASP A 107 9.01 -5.49 7.96
C ASP A 107 8.32 -4.23 7.42
N VAL A 108 8.03 -3.27 8.31
CA VAL A 108 7.73 -1.91 7.86
C VAL A 108 9.02 -1.40 7.23
N ILE A 109 9.08 -1.39 5.90
CA ILE A 109 10.14 -0.64 5.22
C ILE A 109 9.70 0.82 5.32
N ASP A 110 10.14 1.47 6.40
CA ASP A 110 10.14 2.93 6.49
C ASP A 110 11.18 3.38 5.44
N MET A 111 10.70 3.77 4.26
CA MET A 111 11.50 4.27 3.13
C MET A 111 11.23 5.75 2.94
#